data_AF-A0A8C4RL66-F1
#
_entry.id   AF-A0A8C4RL66-F1
#
_cell.length_a   1.000
_cell.length_b   1.000
_cell.length_c   1.000
_cell.angle_alpha   90.00
_cell.angle_beta   90.00
_cell.angle_gamma   90.00
#
_symmetry.space_group_name_H-M   'P 1'
#
loop_
_entity.id
_entity.type
_entity.pdbx_description
1 polymer ?
#
loop_
_entity_poly.entity_id
_entity_poly.type
_entity_poly.pdbx_seq_one_letter_code
_entity_poly.pdbx_strand_id
1 'polypeptide(L)'
;MKTIIAAYSGVLRGTGASILSAFQDLPSIPWPSNSKLVKQLQIISVLQWVITFLVMGAACTLLLLYMFCTDCWVIAALYIAWLVFDWNTPEKGGRRSEWVRNWTVWKHFRDYFPIRLIKTHTLLPSRNYIFGYHPHGIFCFGAFCNFGTEATGFSKKFPGIRPHLATLSGNFRLPVLRDYLLSGGICPVNRKAIDYILSKSGTGNAVVIVVGGAAESLDCTPGKNIVTLKNRKGFVKLALQQGADLVPVYSFGENEVYKQIIFEEGSWGRNLQKKFQKIMGFAPCLFHGCGMFSANTWGIVPYSMSINTVVGEPITVPKIENPTQEEIDQYHDLYVHSLIKLFEKYKTKFGLRDMDTLEVC
;
A
#
# COMPACT_ATOMS: atom_id res chain seq x y z
N MET A 1 85.70 -14.00 37.05
CA MET A 1 85.94 -13.56 35.66
C MET A 1 84.58 -13.42 34.98
N LYS A 2 84.35 -12.30 34.31
CA LYS A 2 83.11 -11.80 33.64
C LYS A 2 82.52 -12.88 32.68
N THR A 3 81.22 -12.98 32.35
CA THR A 3 80.32 -12.03 31.65
C THR A 3 78.89 -12.66 31.53
N ILE A 4 77.80 -12.07 32.06
CA ILE A 4 76.62 -11.40 31.42
C ILE A 4 75.87 -12.15 30.29
N ILE A 5 74.53 -12.32 30.46
CA ILE A 5 73.36 -11.91 29.59
C ILE A 5 72.08 -12.57 30.18
N ALA A 6 71.23 -11.82 30.91
CA ALA A 6 69.91 -11.26 30.54
C ALA A 6 68.80 -12.32 30.31
N ALA A 7 67.82 -12.48 31.22
CA ALA A 7 66.56 -11.73 31.35
C ALA A 7 65.36 -12.48 30.75
N TYR A 8 64.42 -12.93 31.59
CA TYR A 8 62.99 -12.54 31.59
C TYR A 8 62.17 -13.46 32.51
N SER A 9 61.75 -12.94 33.65
CA SER A 9 60.66 -13.49 34.46
C SER A 9 59.45 -12.58 34.31
N GLY A 10 58.42 -13.05 33.60
CA GLY A 10 57.18 -12.32 33.43
C GLY A 10 56.03 -13.29 33.24
N VAL A 11 55.38 -13.64 34.35
CA VAL A 11 54.12 -14.39 34.37
C VAL A 11 53.08 -13.59 33.56
N LEU A 12 52.70 -14.11 32.39
CA LEU A 12 51.58 -13.61 31.60
C LEU A 12 50.27 -13.89 32.36
N ARG A 13 49.78 -12.89 33.12
CA ARG A 13 48.38 -12.81 33.54
C ARG A 13 47.53 -12.61 32.29
N GLY A 14 46.84 -13.68 31.87
CA GLY A 14 45.83 -13.60 30.83
C GLY A 14 44.75 -12.59 31.21
N THR A 15 44.51 -11.61 30.34
CA THR A 15 43.35 -10.74 30.35
C THR A 15 42.12 -11.53 29.93
N GLY A 16 41.65 -12.41 30.82
CA GLY A 16 40.33 -13.00 30.72
C GLY A 16 39.30 -11.93 31.06
N ALA A 17 38.79 -11.22 30.06
CA ALA A 17 37.54 -10.48 30.21
C ALA A 17 36.48 -11.50 30.60
N SER A 18 36.04 -11.47 31.86
CA SER A 18 35.03 -12.39 32.33
C SER A 18 33.72 -12.12 31.59
N ILE A 19 32.93 -13.15 31.31
CA ILE A 19 31.57 -12.99 30.77
C ILE A 19 30.78 -12.00 31.65
N LEU A 20 31.03 -12.01 32.96
CA LEU A 20 30.47 -11.08 33.95
C LEU A 20 30.81 -9.60 33.72
N SER A 21 32.01 -9.26 33.22
CA SER A 21 32.35 -7.86 32.91
C SER A 21 31.64 -7.36 31.66
N ALA A 22 31.36 -8.23 30.68
CA ALA A 22 30.53 -7.88 29.53
C ALA A 22 29.05 -7.66 29.92
N PHE A 23 28.56 -8.31 30.98
CA PHE A 23 27.22 -8.10 31.52
C PHE A 23 27.13 -6.87 32.45
N GLN A 24 28.23 -6.39 33.02
CA GLN A 24 28.25 -5.15 33.83
C GLN A 24 28.12 -3.88 33.01
N ASP A 25 28.43 -3.92 31.70
CA ASP A 25 28.25 -2.80 30.76
C ASP A 25 26.85 -2.77 30.12
N LEU A 26 26.02 -3.79 30.31
CA LEU A 26 24.63 -3.82 29.81
C LEU A 26 23.66 -2.80 30.46
N PRO A 27 23.78 -2.39 31.74
CA PRO A 27 22.84 -1.44 32.36
C PRO A 27 23.06 0.01 31.95
N SER A 28 24.17 0.34 31.27
CA SER A 28 24.53 1.73 30.90
C SER A 28 24.10 2.12 29.48
N ILE A 29 23.51 1.20 28.71
CA ILE A 29 22.82 1.57 27.47
C ILE A 29 21.55 2.32 27.87
N PRO A 30 21.40 3.62 27.55
CA PRO A 30 20.19 4.34 27.88
C PRO A 30 19.03 3.72 27.09
N TRP A 31 18.23 2.90 27.79
CA TRP A 31 17.05 2.29 27.20
C TRP A 31 16.18 3.44 26.67
N PRO A 32 15.83 3.46 25.37
CA PRO A 32 15.12 4.60 24.83
C PRO A 32 13.77 4.73 25.56
N SER A 33 13.36 5.96 25.88
CA SER A 33 12.05 6.19 26.49
C SER A 33 10.96 5.49 25.68
N ASN A 34 9.90 4.99 26.34
CA ASN A 34 8.81 4.28 25.66
C ASN A 34 8.26 5.06 24.45
N SER A 35 8.22 6.40 24.51
CA SER A 35 7.84 7.26 23.39
C SER A 35 8.80 7.21 22.20
N LYS A 36 10.11 7.16 22.44
CA LYS A 36 11.13 7.04 21.38
C LYS A 36 11.09 5.66 20.74
N LEU A 37 10.92 4.60 21.53
CA LEU A 37 10.75 3.24 21.02
C LEU A 37 9.52 3.12 20.11
N VAL A 38 8.37 3.63 20.56
CA VAL A 38 7.14 3.60 19.75
C VAL A 38 7.33 4.34 18.43
N LYS A 39 7.96 5.52 18.43
CA LYS A 39 8.23 6.27 17.20
C LYS A 39 9.14 5.51 16.25
N GLN A 40 10.17 4.81 16.76
CA GLN A 40 11.03 3.98 15.93
C GLN A 40 10.28 2.78 15.34
N LEU A 41 9.42 2.11 16.13
CA LEU A 41 8.57 1.04 15.62
C LEU A 41 7.63 1.52 14.53
N GLN A 42 7.06 2.73 14.65
CA GLN A 42 6.24 3.35 13.61
C GLN A 42 7.04 3.57 12.31
N ILE A 43 8.24 4.15 12.40
CA ILE A 43 9.14 4.36 11.25
C ILE A 43 9.50 3.02 10.58
N ILE A 44 9.92 2.03 11.37
CA ILE A 44 10.27 0.69 10.89
C ILE A 44 9.07 0.02 10.21
N SER A 45 7.86 0.17 10.76
CA SER A 45 6.64 -0.42 10.18
C SER A 45 6.33 0.14 8.80
N VAL A 46 6.49 1.46 8.62
CA VAL A 46 6.26 2.10 7.32
C VAL A 46 7.37 1.76 6.33
N LEU A 47 8.63 1.76 6.78
CA LEU A 47 9.76 1.33 5.95
C LEU A 47 9.64 -0.12 5.52
N GLN A 48 9.19 -1.01 6.41
CA GLN A 48 8.93 -2.40 6.09
C GLN A 48 7.97 -2.50 4.91
N TRP A 49 6.87 -1.74 4.92
CA TRP A 49 5.94 -1.69 3.78
C TRP A 49 6.59 -1.15 2.50
N VAL A 50 7.28 -0.01 2.57
CA VAL A 50 7.94 0.62 1.41
C VAL A 50 8.97 -0.32 0.77
N ILE A 51 9.85 -0.92 1.59
CA ILE A 51 10.88 -1.86 1.14
C ILE A 51 10.23 -3.14 0.61
N THR A 52 9.18 -3.64 1.26
CA THR A 52 8.46 -4.83 0.80
C THR A 52 7.88 -4.62 -0.60
N PHE A 53 7.24 -3.47 -0.83
CA PHE A 53 6.67 -3.14 -2.13
C PHE A 53 7.74 -2.97 -3.22
N LEU A 54 8.85 -2.30 -2.91
CA LEU A 54 9.90 -1.99 -3.90
C LEU A 54 10.84 -3.17 -4.19
N VAL A 55 11.19 -3.96 -3.17
CA VAL A 55 12.34 -4.87 -3.22
C VAL A 55 11.94 -6.34 -3.13
N MET A 56 10.94 -6.69 -2.32
CA MET A 56 10.69 -8.10 -1.96
C MET A 56 10.45 -9.00 -3.17
N GLY A 57 9.61 -8.56 -4.12
CA GLY A 57 9.32 -9.37 -5.30
C GLY A 57 10.55 -9.65 -6.16
N ALA A 58 11.38 -8.64 -6.41
CA ALA A 58 12.61 -8.79 -7.18
C ALA A 58 13.66 -9.62 -6.43
N ALA A 59 13.89 -9.31 -5.15
CA ALA A 59 14.84 -10.04 -4.32
C ALA A 59 14.48 -11.52 -4.15
N CYS A 60 13.20 -11.84 -3.89
CA CYS A 60 12.74 -13.22 -3.79
C CYS A 60 12.81 -13.95 -5.14
N THR A 61 12.60 -13.27 -6.26
CA THR A 61 12.80 -13.87 -7.59
C THR A 61 14.26 -14.22 -7.82
N LEU A 62 15.18 -13.28 -7.58
CA LEU A 62 16.62 -13.50 -7.74
C LEU A 62 17.14 -14.59 -6.80
N LEU A 63 16.67 -14.60 -5.55
CA LEU A 63 17.01 -15.65 -4.59
C LEU A 63 16.53 -17.02 -5.07
N LEU A 64 15.30 -17.12 -5.58
CA LEU A 64 14.74 -18.36 -6.10
C LEU A 64 15.55 -18.88 -7.29
N LEU A 65 15.93 -17.98 -8.22
CA LEU A 65 16.80 -18.32 -9.35
C LEU A 65 18.19 -18.76 -8.90
N TYR A 66 18.78 -18.07 -7.92
CA TYR A 66 20.06 -18.43 -7.34
C TYR A 66 20.02 -19.80 -6.65
N MET A 67 18.94 -20.13 -5.93
CA MET A 67 18.78 -21.42 -5.26
C MET A 67 18.83 -22.61 -6.23
N PHE A 68 18.38 -22.45 -7.48
CA PHE A 68 18.54 -23.49 -8.51
C PHE A 68 20.00 -23.79 -8.86
N CYS A 69 20.92 -22.86 -8.58
CA CYS A 69 22.36 -23.03 -8.75
C CYS A 69 23.07 -23.57 -7.49
N THR A 70 22.31 -24.02 -6.49
CA THR A 70 22.85 -24.51 -5.19
C THR A 70 22.27 -25.87 -4.84
N ASP A 71 22.79 -26.51 -3.78
CA ASP A 71 22.23 -27.76 -3.24
C ASP A 71 20.79 -27.62 -2.72
N CYS A 72 20.31 -26.38 -2.52
CA CYS A 72 18.95 -26.06 -2.10
C CYS A 72 17.92 -26.06 -3.26
N TRP A 73 18.28 -26.50 -4.48
CA TRP A 73 17.40 -26.44 -5.66
C TRP A 73 16.05 -27.14 -5.46
N VAL A 74 15.99 -28.20 -4.63
CA VAL A 74 14.75 -28.94 -4.35
C VAL A 74 13.71 -28.03 -3.71
N ILE A 75 14.11 -27.12 -2.82
CA ILE A 75 13.21 -26.15 -2.19
C ILE A 75 12.64 -25.20 -3.25
N ALA A 76 13.49 -24.72 -4.16
CA ALA A 76 13.07 -23.86 -5.26
C ALA A 76 12.11 -24.58 -6.22
N ALA A 77 12.39 -25.84 -6.57
CA ALA A 77 11.54 -26.66 -7.41
C ALA A 77 10.16 -26.91 -6.78
N LEU A 78 10.11 -27.27 -5.50
CA LEU A 78 8.84 -27.46 -4.77
C LEU A 78 8.02 -26.17 -4.73
N TYR A 79 8.67 -25.03 -4.49
CA TYR A 79 7.99 -23.74 -4.46
C TYR A 79 7.47 -23.31 -5.85
N ILE A 80 8.23 -23.55 -6.92
CA ILE A 80 7.75 -23.32 -8.29
C ILE A 80 6.58 -24.26 -8.63
N ALA A 81 6.64 -25.54 -8.26
CA ALA A 81 5.54 -26.48 -8.46
C ALA A 81 4.26 -26.00 -7.75
N TRP A 82 4.39 -25.49 -6.52
CA TRP A 82 3.30 -24.82 -5.81
C TRP A 82 2.77 -23.60 -6.57
N LEU A 83 3.63 -22.71 -7.07
CA LEU A 83 3.21 -21.54 -7.84
C LEU A 83 2.45 -21.90 -9.12
N VAL A 84 2.86 -22.97 -9.81
CA VAL A 84 2.16 -23.48 -11.01
C VAL A 84 0.80 -24.05 -10.64
N PHE A 85 0.74 -24.88 -9.59
CA PHE A 85 -0.52 -25.46 -9.12
C PHE A 85 -1.52 -24.37 -8.70
N ASP A 86 -1.05 -23.38 -7.94
CA ASP A 86 -1.87 -22.33 -7.37
C ASP A 86 -2.02 -21.11 -8.32
N TRP A 87 -1.48 -21.14 -9.54
CA TRP A 87 -1.33 -19.99 -10.45
C TRP A 87 -2.55 -19.06 -10.52
N ASN A 88 -3.75 -19.63 -10.63
CA ASN A 88 -5.01 -18.91 -10.82
C ASN A 88 -5.65 -18.33 -9.54
N THR A 89 -5.12 -18.63 -8.35
CA THR A 89 -5.70 -18.20 -7.07
C THR A 89 -5.90 -16.67 -6.92
N PRO A 90 -4.98 -15.79 -7.37
CA PRO A 90 -5.19 -14.34 -7.35
C PRO A 90 -6.46 -13.90 -8.09
N GLU A 91 -6.84 -14.62 -9.15
CA GLU A 91 -8.03 -14.31 -9.94
C GLU A 91 -9.31 -14.93 -9.38
N LYS A 92 -9.23 -15.68 -8.27
CA LYS A 92 -10.33 -16.43 -7.67
C LYS A 92 -10.60 -16.03 -6.21
N GLY A 93 -10.39 -14.75 -5.87
CA GLY A 93 -10.66 -14.21 -4.53
C GLY A 93 -9.49 -14.33 -3.54
N GLY A 94 -8.39 -14.96 -3.93
CA GLY A 94 -7.14 -14.98 -3.17
C GLY A 94 -7.15 -15.83 -1.91
N ARG A 95 -6.18 -15.58 -1.01
CA ARG A 95 -5.94 -16.34 0.23
C ARG A 95 -5.83 -15.40 1.43
N ARG A 96 -6.93 -14.71 1.72
CA ARG A 96 -7.01 -13.74 2.81
C ARG A 96 -6.79 -14.40 4.18
N SER A 97 -5.94 -13.78 5.01
CA SER A 97 -5.61 -14.22 6.37
C SER A 97 -5.97 -13.12 7.37
N GLU A 98 -6.92 -13.41 8.24
CA GLU A 98 -7.27 -12.47 9.31
C GLU A 98 -6.12 -12.26 10.31
N TRP A 99 -5.26 -13.26 10.48
CA TRP A 99 -4.06 -13.11 11.32
C TRP A 99 -3.10 -12.05 10.75
N VAL A 100 -2.79 -12.12 9.45
CA VAL A 100 -1.91 -11.14 8.80
C VAL A 100 -2.52 -9.74 8.86
N ARG A 101 -3.82 -9.62 8.55
CA ARG A 101 -4.52 -8.32 8.59
C ARG A 101 -4.57 -7.68 9.98
N ASN A 102 -4.43 -8.47 11.05
CA ASN A 102 -4.45 -8.02 12.45
C ASN A 102 -3.04 -7.87 13.08
N TRP A 103 -1.95 -8.00 12.31
CA TRP A 103 -0.61 -7.81 12.87
C TRP A 103 -0.42 -6.43 13.52
N THR A 104 0.30 -6.41 14.64
CA THR A 104 0.58 -5.19 15.41
C THR A 104 1.35 -4.15 14.60
N VAL A 105 2.19 -4.57 13.64
CA VAL A 105 2.92 -3.68 12.72
C VAL A 105 1.98 -2.72 11.99
N TRP A 106 0.74 -3.13 11.66
CA TRP A 106 -0.23 -2.26 11.00
C TRP A 106 -0.79 -1.16 11.92
N LYS A 107 -0.83 -1.39 13.24
CA LYS A 107 -1.19 -0.36 14.21
C LYS A 107 -0.12 0.72 14.27
N HIS A 108 1.15 0.32 14.31
CA HIS A 108 2.28 1.25 14.24
C HIS A 108 2.32 2.00 12.90
N PHE A 109 2.06 1.31 11.78
CA PHE A 109 1.92 1.94 10.48
C PHE A 109 0.80 3.00 10.46
N ARG A 110 -0.39 2.68 10.99
CA ARG A 110 -1.50 3.62 11.14
C ARG A 110 -1.11 4.83 11.99
N ASP A 111 -0.46 4.59 13.12
CA ASP A 111 -0.11 5.63 14.09
C ASP A 111 1.09 6.48 13.65
N TYR A 112 1.85 6.06 12.64
CA TYR A 112 2.86 6.89 11.98
C TYR A 112 2.23 8.05 11.19
N PHE A 113 1.13 7.79 10.49
CA PHE A 113 0.41 8.74 9.61
C PHE A 113 -0.93 9.22 10.21
N PRO A 114 -1.15 9.06 11.51
CA PRO A 114 -2.47 9.07 12.13
C PRO A 114 -3.68 8.67 11.23
N ILE A 115 -3.65 7.50 10.58
CA ILE A 115 -4.64 7.12 9.55
C ILE A 115 -6.03 6.93 10.16
N ARG A 116 -7.05 7.55 9.56
CA ARG A 116 -8.46 7.43 9.97
C ARG A 116 -9.34 6.99 8.81
N LEU A 117 -10.23 6.03 9.09
CA LEU A 117 -11.32 5.63 8.19
C LEU A 117 -12.65 6.19 8.70
N ILE A 118 -13.24 7.09 7.93
CA ILE A 118 -14.51 7.77 8.22
C ILE A 118 -15.62 7.10 7.42
N LYS A 119 -16.56 6.48 8.14
CA LYS A 119 -17.79 5.94 7.59
C LYS A 119 -18.84 7.05 7.54
N THR A 120 -19.46 7.26 6.39
CA THR A 120 -20.58 8.21 6.26
C THR A 120 -21.94 7.52 6.18
N HIS A 121 -22.01 6.33 5.59
CA HIS A 121 -23.24 5.57 5.39
C HIS A 121 -23.06 4.10 5.75
N THR A 122 -24.17 3.42 6.08
CA THR A 122 -24.19 1.97 6.25
C THR A 122 -24.29 1.29 4.90
N LEU A 123 -23.50 0.25 4.72
CA LEU A 123 -23.51 -0.60 3.53
C LEU A 123 -24.23 -1.91 3.89
N LEU A 124 -25.08 -2.36 2.97
CA LEU A 124 -25.86 -3.57 3.12
C LEU A 124 -25.00 -4.80 2.77
N PRO A 125 -24.84 -5.78 3.68
CA PRO A 125 -24.09 -7.02 3.40
C PRO A 125 -24.71 -7.89 2.29
N SER A 126 -25.95 -7.60 1.91
CA SER A 126 -26.64 -8.25 0.79
C SER A 126 -26.26 -7.69 -0.59
N ARG A 127 -25.44 -6.64 -0.64
CA ARG A 127 -24.97 -6.03 -1.89
C ARG A 127 -23.45 -6.12 -2.03
N ASN A 128 -22.99 -6.05 -3.27
CA ASN A 128 -21.58 -5.94 -3.61
C ASN A 128 -21.28 -4.50 -4.02
N TYR A 129 -20.02 -4.08 -3.86
CA TYR A 129 -19.59 -2.69 -4.00
C TYR A 129 -18.30 -2.59 -4.81
N ILE A 130 -18.18 -1.52 -5.59
CA ILE A 130 -16.90 -1.03 -6.12
C ILE A 130 -16.61 0.31 -5.47
N PHE A 131 -15.57 0.36 -4.65
CA PHE A 131 -15.08 1.59 -4.05
C PHE A 131 -14.07 2.21 -5.00
N GLY A 132 -14.35 3.41 -5.50
CA GLY A 132 -13.34 4.18 -6.22
C GLY A 132 -12.56 5.04 -5.24
N TYR A 133 -11.29 4.68 -5.02
CA TYR A 133 -10.38 5.37 -4.11
C TYR A 133 -9.60 6.48 -4.81
N HIS A 134 -9.58 7.66 -4.18
CA HIS A 134 -8.93 8.87 -4.69
C HIS A 134 -8.25 9.65 -3.54
N PRO A 135 -7.14 10.36 -3.77
CA PRO A 135 -6.20 10.15 -4.87
C PRO A 135 -5.31 8.91 -4.61
N HIS A 136 -4.52 8.49 -5.59
CA HIS A 136 -3.60 7.37 -5.52
C HIS A 136 -2.40 7.68 -4.61
N GLY A 137 -1.85 8.89 -4.71
CA GLY A 137 -0.54 9.21 -4.12
C GLY A 137 0.56 8.31 -4.70
N ILE A 138 1.72 8.23 -4.04
CA ILE A 138 2.84 7.40 -4.53
C ILE A 138 2.64 5.91 -4.19
N PHE A 139 2.26 5.60 -2.94
CA PHE A 139 2.14 4.22 -2.43
C PHE A 139 0.75 3.84 -1.90
N CYS A 140 -0.24 4.73 -1.98
CA CYS A 140 -1.58 4.53 -1.42
C CYS A 140 -1.57 4.02 0.04
N PHE A 141 -0.78 4.63 0.93
CA PHE A 141 -0.68 4.22 2.33
C PHE A 141 -2.05 4.16 3.02
N GLY A 142 -2.93 5.13 2.74
CA GLY A 142 -4.30 5.13 3.25
C GLY A 142 -5.11 3.94 2.74
N ALA A 143 -5.03 3.63 1.44
CA ALA A 143 -5.77 2.53 0.84
C ALA A 143 -5.31 1.18 1.41
N PHE A 144 -4.00 0.95 1.49
CA PHE A 144 -3.45 -0.27 2.07
C PHE A 144 -3.86 -0.43 3.54
N CYS A 145 -3.67 0.60 4.37
CA CYS A 145 -4.01 0.53 5.78
C CYS A 145 -5.50 0.25 6.00
N ASN A 146 -6.37 0.97 5.27
CA ASN A 146 -7.82 0.90 5.48
C ASN A 146 -8.47 -0.36 4.91
N PHE A 147 -7.97 -0.88 3.79
CA PHE A 147 -8.64 -1.95 3.04
C PHE A 147 -7.82 -3.23 2.92
N GLY A 148 -6.49 -3.16 3.09
CA GLY A 148 -5.59 -4.31 3.12
C GLY A 148 -5.30 -4.84 4.53
N THR A 149 -5.69 -4.12 5.59
CA THR A 149 -5.48 -4.51 6.99
C THR A 149 -6.73 -4.27 7.85
N GLU A 150 -6.67 -4.63 9.13
CA GLU A 150 -7.70 -4.27 10.14
C GLU A 150 -7.26 -3.12 11.07
N ALA A 151 -6.16 -2.42 10.77
CA ALA A 151 -5.61 -1.40 11.67
C ALA A 151 -6.58 -0.25 11.98
N THR A 152 -7.45 0.12 11.03
CA THR A 152 -8.50 1.15 11.23
C THR A 152 -9.87 0.57 11.57
N GLY A 153 -9.95 -0.74 11.81
CA GLY A 153 -11.16 -1.45 12.22
C GLY A 153 -12.24 -1.47 11.13
N PHE A 154 -11.85 -1.77 9.89
CA PHE A 154 -12.79 -1.82 8.76
C PHE A 154 -13.99 -2.73 9.05
N SER A 155 -13.73 -3.94 9.52
CA SER A 155 -14.78 -4.94 9.84
C SER A 155 -15.79 -4.44 10.88
N LYS A 156 -15.37 -3.60 11.82
CA LYS A 156 -16.25 -2.99 12.83
C LYS A 156 -17.09 -1.85 12.25
N LYS A 157 -16.53 -1.07 11.31
CA LYS A 157 -17.23 0.05 10.66
C LYS A 157 -18.25 -0.44 9.64
N PHE A 158 -17.88 -1.45 8.85
CA PHE A 158 -18.69 -2.05 7.80
C PHE A 158 -18.90 -3.54 8.08
N PRO A 159 -19.72 -3.89 9.10
CA PRO A 159 -19.97 -5.28 9.46
C PRO A 159 -20.58 -6.03 8.28
N GLY A 160 -20.08 -7.24 8.02
CA GLY A 160 -20.52 -8.06 6.89
C GLY A 160 -19.94 -7.67 5.53
N ILE A 161 -19.14 -6.60 5.45
CA ILE A 161 -18.45 -6.19 4.22
C ILE A 161 -17.00 -6.66 4.22
N ARG A 162 -16.56 -7.27 3.12
CA ARG A 162 -15.21 -7.77 2.89
C ARG A 162 -14.48 -6.88 1.88
N PRO A 163 -13.47 -6.11 2.30
CA PRO A 163 -12.70 -5.28 1.37
C PRO A 163 -11.70 -6.14 0.60
N HIS A 164 -11.54 -5.83 -0.68
CA HIS A 164 -10.55 -6.38 -1.60
C HIS A 164 -9.84 -5.23 -2.32
N LEU A 165 -8.69 -4.81 -1.78
CA LEU A 165 -7.89 -3.77 -2.43
C LEU A 165 -7.29 -4.32 -3.74
N ALA A 166 -7.55 -3.65 -4.86
CA ALA A 166 -7.06 -4.04 -6.16
C ALA A 166 -5.76 -3.29 -6.50
N THR A 167 -4.70 -4.04 -6.85
CA THR A 167 -3.39 -3.47 -7.22
C THR A 167 -2.83 -4.11 -8.49
N LEU A 168 -1.70 -3.61 -8.99
CA LEU A 168 -1.07 -4.03 -10.25
C LEU A 168 -1.00 -5.56 -10.39
N SER A 169 -1.56 -6.09 -11.48
CA SER A 169 -1.60 -7.54 -11.74
C SER A 169 -0.21 -8.19 -11.77
N GLY A 170 0.82 -7.44 -12.17
CA GLY A 170 2.21 -7.91 -12.17
C GLY A 170 2.73 -8.34 -10.79
N ASN A 171 2.26 -7.72 -9.71
CA ASN A 171 2.68 -8.06 -8.35
C ASN A 171 2.33 -9.52 -7.98
N PHE A 172 1.27 -10.07 -8.59
CA PHE A 172 0.80 -11.44 -8.36
C PHE A 172 1.54 -12.49 -9.19
N ARG A 173 2.57 -12.08 -9.94
CA ARG A 173 3.51 -12.98 -10.64
C ARG A 173 4.84 -13.10 -9.91
N LEU A 174 5.11 -12.21 -8.95
CA LEU A 174 6.35 -12.20 -8.20
C LEU A 174 6.24 -13.14 -6.99
N PRO A 175 7.21 -14.07 -6.82
CA PRO A 175 7.21 -15.03 -5.72
C PRO A 175 7.26 -14.30 -4.37
N VAL A 176 6.63 -14.88 -3.36
CA VAL A 176 6.50 -14.37 -1.98
C VAL A 176 5.69 -13.07 -1.88
N LEU A 177 5.95 -12.06 -2.72
CA LEU A 177 5.14 -10.84 -2.80
C LEU A 177 3.68 -11.14 -3.14
N ARG A 178 3.44 -12.05 -4.09
CA ARG A 178 2.10 -12.55 -4.40
C ARG A 178 1.37 -13.04 -3.16
N ASP A 179 1.94 -14.00 -2.43
CA ASP A 179 1.30 -14.62 -1.26
C ASP A 179 1.12 -13.63 -0.11
N TYR A 180 2.09 -12.72 0.07
CA TYR A 180 1.99 -11.64 1.03
C TYR A 180 0.81 -10.70 0.73
N LEU A 181 0.63 -10.27 -0.53
CA LEU A 181 -0.51 -9.44 -0.92
C LEU A 181 -1.84 -10.20 -0.78
N LEU A 182 -1.90 -11.46 -1.23
CA LEU A 182 -3.10 -12.29 -1.10
C LEU A 182 -3.51 -12.47 0.36
N SER A 183 -2.56 -12.56 1.29
CA SER A 183 -2.83 -12.68 2.72
C SER A 183 -3.55 -11.45 3.30
N GLY A 184 -3.32 -10.26 2.73
CA GLY A 184 -4.08 -9.05 3.06
C GLY A 184 -5.50 -9.01 2.47
N GLY A 185 -5.87 -10.00 1.63
CA GLY A 185 -7.10 -9.97 0.83
C GLY A 185 -7.00 -9.07 -0.41
N ILE A 186 -5.79 -8.65 -0.77
CA ILE A 186 -5.50 -7.82 -1.93
C ILE A 186 -5.60 -8.68 -3.20
N CYS A 187 -6.16 -8.13 -4.27
CA CYS A 187 -6.38 -8.82 -5.53
C CYS A 187 -5.76 -8.05 -6.71
N PRO A 188 -5.55 -8.70 -7.86
CA PRO A 188 -5.11 -8.00 -9.06
C PRO A 188 -6.22 -7.09 -9.61
N VAL A 189 -5.85 -5.90 -10.05
CA VAL A 189 -6.72 -4.95 -10.75
C VAL A 189 -6.90 -5.40 -12.21
N ASN A 190 -7.65 -6.48 -12.40
CA ASN A 190 -8.04 -6.96 -13.72
C ASN A 190 -9.49 -7.44 -13.71
N ARG A 191 -10.11 -7.45 -14.90
CA ARG A 191 -11.53 -7.77 -15.06
C ARG A 191 -11.87 -9.15 -14.51
N LYS A 192 -11.05 -10.17 -14.79
CA LYS A 192 -11.32 -11.56 -14.42
C LYS A 192 -11.41 -11.75 -12.90
N ALA A 193 -10.47 -11.15 -12.15
CA ALA A 193 -10.45 -11.21 -10.70
C ALA A 193 -11.62 -10.44 -10.06
N ILE A 194 -11.89 -9.23 -10.57
CA ILE A 194 -12.97 -8.40 -10.04
C ILE A 194 -14.34 -9.03 -10.34
N ASP A 195 -14.55 -9.54 -11.56
CA ASP A 195 -15.76 -10.28 -11.94
C ASP A 195 -15.96 -11.49 -11.02
N TYR A 196 -14.90 -12.27 -10.74
CA TYR A 196 -14.99 -13.41 -9.83
C TYR A 196 -15.43 -12.99 -8.42
N ILE A 197 -14.84 -11.93 -7.86
CA ILE A 197 -15.19 -11.44 -6.53
C ILE A 197 -16.65 -10.98 -6.50
N LEU A 198 -17.09 -10.23 -7.50
CA LEU A 198 -18.44 -9.64 -7.52
C LEU A 198 -19.55 -10.63 -7.92
N SER A 199 -19.21 -11.75 -8.59
CA SER A 199 -20.21 -12.71 -9.10
C SER A 199 -20.16 -14.10 -8.47
N LYS A 200 -18.98 -14.57 -8.02
CA LYS A 200 -18.79 -15.94 -7.52
C LYS A 200 -18.49 -16.01 -6.02
N SER A 201 -18.15 -14.90 -5.38
CA SER A 201 -17.76 -14.87 -3.96
C SER A 201 -18.90 -14.46 -3.01
N GLY A 202 -20.16 -14.63 -3.45
CA GLY A 202 -21.35 -14.22 -2.69
C GLY A 202 -21.54 -12.70 -2.63
N THR A 203 -22.28 -12.23 -1.62
CA THR A 203 -22.56 -10.82 -1.37
C THR A 203 -21.68 -10.23 -0.26
N GLY A 204 -21.70 -8.91 -0.09
CA GLY A 204 -20.92 -8.22 0.92
C GLY A 204 -19.46 -8.02 0.53
N ASN A 205 -19.12 -8.11 -0.75
CA ASN A 205 -17.76 -7.85 -1.23
C ASN A 205 -17.61 -6.38 -1.66
N ALA A 206 -16.53 -5.73 -1.24
CA ALA A 206 -16.19 -4.37 -1.64
C ALA A 206 -14.82 -4.37 -2.33
N VAL A 207 -14.83 -4.30 -3.66
CA VAL A 207 -13.59 -4.20 -4.45
C VAL A 207 -13.14 -2.73 -4.46
N VAL A 208 -11.94 -2.46 -3.96
CA VAL A 208 -11.39 -1.11 -3.86
C VAL A 208 -10.42 -0.88 -5.01
N ILE A 209 -10.77 0.04 -5.92
CA ILE A 209 -9.97 0.38 -7.08
C ILE A 209 -9.44 1.78 -6.90
N VAL A 210 -8.11 1.93 -6.93
CA VAL A 210 -7.48 3.24 -7.00
C VAL A 210 -7.53 3.73 -8.45
N VAL A 211 -8.55 4.54 -8.76
CA VAL A 211 -9.04 4.73 -10.14
C VAL A 211 -8.02 5.46 -11.02
N GLY A 212 -7.34 6.46 -10.48
CA GLY A 212 -6.30 7.21 -11.21
C GLY A 212 -5.10 6.35 -11.60
N GLY A 213 -4.83 5.30 -10.83
CA GLY A 213 -3.77 4.33 -11.07
C GLY A 213 -2.38 4.98 -11.17
N ALA A 214 -1.49 4.31 -11.91
CA ALA A 214 -0.13 4.78 -12.11
C ALA A 214 -0.02 6.17 -12.79
N ALA A 215 -1.07 6.64 -13.49
CA ALA A 215 -1.02 7.94 -14.16
C ALA A 215 -1.11 9.06 -13.13
N GLU A 216 -2.05 8.93 -12.20
CA GLU A 216 -2.22 9.88 -11.11
C GLU A 216 -1.03 9.90 -10.15
N SER A 217 -0.36 8.75 -9.93
CA SER A 217 0.83 8.70 -9.08
C SER A 217 2.04 9.46 -9.65
N LEU A 218 2.10 9.71 -10.97
CA LEU A 218 3.17 10.51 -11.60
C LEU A 218 2.98 12.01 -11.39
N ASP A 219 1.79 12.44 -10.99
CA ASP A 219 1.42 13.84 -10.79
C ASP A 219 1.13 14.15 -9.32
N CYS A 220 1.53 13.23 -8.42
CA CYS A 220 1.35 13.32 -6.98
C CYS A 220 2.18 14.48 -6.40
N THR A 221 1.50 15.60 -6.14
CA THR A 221 2.14 16.82 -5.62
C THR A 221 1.47 17.25 -4.31
N PRO A 222 2.24 17.52 -3.24
CA PRO A 222 1.71 18.12 -2.02
C PRO A 222 0.93 19.42 -2.30
N GLY A 223 -0.17 19.61 -1.59
CA GLY A 223 -1.07 20.76 -1.73
C GLY A 223 -1.98 20.73 -2.96
N LYS A 224 -1.89 19.71 -3.83
CA LYS A 224 -2.76 19.57 -5.01
C LYS A 224 -3.79 18.46 -4.81
N ASN A 225 -5.05 18.79 -5.08
CA ASN A 225 -6.18 17.87 -5.06
C ASN A 225 -6.62 17.59 -6.50
N ILE A 226 -5.81 16.82 -7.22
CA ILE A 226 -6.05 16.47 -8.64
C ILE A 226 -6.29 14.98 -8.73
N VAL A 227 -7.35 14.58 -9.46
CA VAL A 227 -7.67 13.17 -9.72
C VAL A 227 -7.80 12.90 -11.21
N THR A 228 -7.18 11.82 -11.69
CA THR A 228 -7.31 11.29 -13.05
C THR A 228 -8.54 10.39 -13.12
N LEU A 229 -9.69 10.96 -13.48
CA LEU A 229 -10.98 10.27 -13.43
C LEU A 229 -11.87 10.54 -14.64
N LYS A 230 -11.69 11.66 -15.35
CA LYS A 230 -12.58 12.11 -16.44
C LYS A 230 -12.82 11.03 -17.50
N ASN A 231 -11.76 10.33 -17.88
CA ASN A 231 -11.80 9.28 -18.91
C ASN A 231 -11.78 7.86 -18.33
N ARG A 232 -11.82 7.69 -17.00
CA ARG A 232 -11.71 6.39 -16.33
C ARG A 232 -13.10 5.77 -16.11
N LYS A 233 -13.75 5.29 -17.16
CA LYS A 233 -15.12 4.77 -17.08
C LYS A 233 -15.23 3.25 -16.89
N GLY A 234 -14.10 2.53 -16.94
CA GLY A 234 -14.08 1.07 -16.90
C GLY A 234 -14.64 0.44 -15.61
N PHE A 235 -14.46 1.10 -14.47
CA PHE A 235 -15.00 0.61 -13.19
C PHE A 235 -16.52 0.80 -13.10
N VAL A 236 -17.07 1.83 -13.74
CA VAL A 236 -18.52 2.07 -13.85
C VAL A 236 -19.17 1.02 -14.75
N LYS A 237 -18.55 0.75 -15.91
CA LYS A 237 -18.99 -0.35 -16.77
C LYS A 237 -19.04 -1.68 -16.00
N LEU A 238 -18.01 -1.96 -15.21
CA LEU A 238 -17.92 -3.18 -14.42
C LEU A 238 -18.98 -3.25 -13.30
N ALA A 239 -19.23 -2.12 -12.63
CA ALA A 239 -20.30 -1.98 -11.64
C ALA A 239 -21.67 -2.31 -12.25
N LEU A 240 -22.00 -1.74 -13.41
CA LEU A 240 -23.24 -2.01 -14.13
C LEU A 240 -23.34 -3.49 -14.54
N GLN A 241 -22.28 -4.08 -15.07
CA GLN A 241 -22.27 -5.49 -15.47
C GLN A 241 -22.54 -6.46 -14.31
N GLN A 242 -22.06 -6.12 -13.11
CA GLN A 242 -22.20 -6.98 -11.94
C GLN A 242 -23.37 -6.57 -11.02
N GLY A 243 -23.99 -5.41 -11.23
CA GLY A 243 -24.95 -4.84 -10.29
C GLY A 243 -24.32 -4.49 -8.94
N ALA A 244 -23.05 -4.07 -8.95
CA ALA A 244 -22.30 -3.72 -7.75
C ALA A 244 -22.30 -2.20 -7.55
N ASP A 245 -22.75 -1.72 -6.39
CA ASP A 245 -22.93 -0.29 -6.15
C ASP A 245 -21.59 0.45 -6.16
N LEU A 246 -21.60 1.65 -6.73
CA LEU A 246 -20.43 2.51 -6.78
C LEU A 246 -20.32 3.33 -5.50
N VAL A 247 -19.14 3.35 -4.87
CA VAL A 247 -18.92 4.15 -3.65
C VAL A 247 -17.73 5.08 -3.86
N PRO A 248 -17.91 6.41 -3.85
CA PRO A 248 -16.79 7.34 -3.92
C PRO A 248 -16.04 7.34 -2.60
N VAL A 249 -14.72 7.23 -2.66
CA VAL A 249 -13.83 7.27 -1.49
C VAL A 249 -12.75 8.32 -1.74
N TYR A 250 -12.61 9.27 -0.82
CA TYR A 250 -11.59 10.31 -0.89
C TYR A 250 -10.66 10.28 0.34
N SER A 251 -9.36 10.37 0.14
CA SER A 251 -8.32 10.31 1.17
C SER A 251 -7.53 11.62 1.24
N PHE A 252 -7.86 12.44 2.23
CA PHE A 252 -7.15 13.70 2.50
C PHE A 252 -5.79 13.40 3.11
N GLY A 253 -4.75 14.10 2.65
CA GLY A 253 -3.37 13.95 3.14
C GLY A 253 -2.53 12.90 2.42
N GLU A 254 -3.11 12.10 1.52
CA GLU A 254 -2.41 11.04 0.80
C GLU A 254 -1.23 11.56 -0.06
N ASN A 255 -1.38 12.75 -0.65
CA ASN A 255 -0.36 13.39 -1.49
C ASN A 255 0.74 14.11 -0.69
N GLU A 256 0.56 14.30 0.63
CA GLU A 256 1.45 15.10 1.48
C GLU A 256 2.65 14.29 2.02
N VAL A 257 2.60 12.97 1.89
CA VAL A 257 3.54 12.05 2.55
C VAL A 257 4.89 11.94 1.86
N TYR A 258 5.01 12.42 0.63
CA TYR A 258 6.26 12.47 -0.13
C TYR A 258 6.34 13.72 -0.99
N LYS A 259 7.56 14.14 -1.29
CA LYS A 259 7.83 15.12 -2.34
C LYS A 259 8.29 14.38 -3.58
N GLN A 260 7.67 14.67 -4.71
CA GLN A 260 7.97 14.07 -6.00
C GLN A 260 8.70 15.07 -6.90
N ILE A 261 9.67 14.59 -7.67
CA ILE A 261 10.25 15.33 -8.79
C ILE A 261 9.32 15.11 -9.99
N ILE A 262 8.59 16.17 -10.35
CA ILE A 262 7.70 16.19 -11.51
C ILE A 262 8.49 16.69 -12.72
N PHE A 263 8.58 15.88 -13.77
CA PHE A 263 9.14 16.32 -15.04
C PHE A 263 8.10 17.10 -15.83
N GLU A 264 8.51 18.22 -16.44
CA GLU A 264 7.63 19.05 -17.26
C GLU A 264 7.03 18.27 -18.44
N GLU A 265 5.77 18.57 -18.77
CA GLU A 265 5.11 18.00 -19.93
C GLU A 265 5.86 18.33 -21.22
N GLY A 266 6.03 17.33 -22.09
CA GLY A 266 6.84 17.44 -23.31
C GLY A 266 8.34 17.23 -23.12
N SER A 267 8.86 17.22 -21.89
CA SER A 267 10.28 16.93 -21.64
C SER A 267 10.65 15.48 -22.00
N TRP A 268 11.93 15.25 -22.32
CA TRP A 268 12.45 13.90 -22.58
C TRP A 268 12.25 12.97 -21.38
N GLY A 269 12.46 13.46 -20.15
CA GLY A 269 12.26 12.69 -18.92
C GLY A 269 10.81 12.25 -18.74
N ARG A 270 9.85 13.16 -18.94
CA ARG A 270 8.41 12.84 -18.89
C ARG A 270 8.01 11.84 -19.96
N ASN A 271 8.51 11.99 -21.18
CA ASN A 271 8.26 11.05 -22.27
C ASN A 271 8.81 9.65 -21.97
N LEU A 272 10.01 9.57 -21.38
CA LEU A 272 10.60 8.30 -20.94
C LEU A 272 9.77 7.65 -19.82
N GLN A 273 9.35 8.42 -18.81
CA GLN A 273 8.48 7.93 -17.73
C GLN A 273 7.16 7.38 -18.27
N LYS A 274 6.47 8.13 -19.15
CA LYS A 274 5.21 7.70 -19.77
C LYS A 274 5.39 6.44 -20.62
N LYS A 275 6.49 6.35 -21.37
CA LYS A 275 6.83 5.15 -22.16
C LYS A 275 7.06 3.94 -21.25
N PHE A 276 7.85 4.09 -20.20
CA PHE A 276 8.10 3.02 -19.22
C PHE A 276 6.80 2.58 -18.54
N GLN A 277 5.98 3.54 -18.10
CA GLN A 277 4.68 3.26 -17.48
C GLN A 277 3.76 2.47 -18.41
N LYS A 278 3.71 2.82 -19.70
CA LYS A 278 2.89 2.09 -20.68
C LYS A 278 3.36 0.65 -20.89
N ILE A 279 4.67 0.39 -20.80
CA ILE A 279 5.27 -0.94 -20.99
C ILE A 279 5.11 -1.79 -19.72
N MET A 280 5.46 -1.24 -18.56
CA MET A 280 5.56 -1.99 -17.31
C MET A 280 4.28 -1.95 -16.46
N GLY A 281 3.36 -1.03 -16.76
CA GLY A 281 2.15 -0.80 -15.95
C GLY A 281 2.41 -0.15 -14.59
N PHE A 282 3.67 0.19 -14.28
CA PHE A 282 4.13 0.83 -13.06
C PHE A 282 4.78 2.18 -13.37
N ALA A 283 4.55 3.17 -12.51
CA ALA A 283 5.09 4.52 -12.65
C ALA A 283 6.44 4.65 -11.89
N PRO A 284 7.56 4.94 -12.59
CA PRO A 284 8.85 5.18 -11.95
C PRO A 284 8.85 6.60 -11.38
N CYS A 285 8.23 6.76 -10.21
CA CYS A 285 8.19 8.00 -9.46
C CYS A 285 9.58 8.28 -8.85
N LEU A 286 10.14 9.45 -9.13
CA LEU A 286 11.29 9.96 -8.41
C LEU A 286 10.80 10.77 -7.22
N PHE A 287 10.98 10.25 -6.01
CA PHE A 287 10.43 10.85 -4.80
C PHE A 287 11.42 10.83 -3.66
N HIS A 288 11.16 11.67 -2.67
CA HIS A 288 11.88 11.65 -1.42
C HIS A 288 10.96 12.04 -0.25
N GLY A 289 11.27 11.47 0.90
CA GLY A 289 10.74 11.87 2.19
C GLY A 289 11.88 12.33 3.09
N CYS A 290 11.89 11.81 4.31
CA CYS A 290 12.90 12.06 5.32
C CYS A 290 13.79 10.84 5.65
N GLY A 291 14.85 11.07 6.42
CA GLY A 291 15.73 10.02 6.93
C GLY A 291 15.18 9.35 8.20
N MET A 292 15.68 8.14 8.49
CA MET A 292 15.20 7.32 9.62
C MET A 292 15.42 7.97 10.99
N PHE A 293 16.50 8.71 11.15
CA PHE A 293 16.89 9.31 12.43
C PHE A 293 16.57 10.80 12.54
N SER A 294 16.23 11.47 11.43
CA SER A 294 15.94 12.90 11.40
C SER A 294 15.00 13.29 10.26
N ALA A 295 13.95 14.03 10.60
CA ALA A 295 12.98 14.57 9.64
C ALA A 295 13.59 15.57 8.64
N ASN A 296 14.72 16.18 9.01
CA ASN A 296 15.38 17.22 8.20
C ASN A 296 16.39 16.64 7.19
N THR A 297 16.61 15.33 7.21
CA THR A 297 17.54 14.66 6.31
C THR A 297 16.79 14.02 5.15
N TRP A 298 17.42 13.97 3.97
CA TRP A 298 16.85 13.30 2.81
C TRP A 298 16.80 11.78 3.01
N GLY A 299 15.72 11.14 2.58
CA GLY A 299 15.58 9.68 2.65
C GLY A 299 14.28 9.16 2.06
N ILE A 300 14.02 7.86 2.30
CA ILE A 300 12.84 7.16 1.78
C ILE A 300 11.71 7.03 2.80
N VAL A 301 11.90 7.46 4.05
CA VAL A 301 10.83 7.44 5.05
C VAL A 301 9.82 8.54 4.67
N PRO A 302 8.52 8.25 4.54
CA PRO A 302 7.55 9.29 4.19
C PRO A 302 7.39 10.31 5.32
N TYR A 303 6.92 11.52 5.02
CA TYR A 303 6.56 12.49 6.05
C TYR A 303 5.38 11.99 6.89
N SER A 304 5.46 12.19 8.20
CA SER A 304 4.40 11.83 9.15
C SER A 304 3.25 12.85 9.07
N MET A 305 2.43 12.70 8.03
CA MET A 305 1.25 13.53 7.76
C MET A 305 -0.02 12.73 8.03
N SER A 306 -1.07 13.41 8.49
CA SER A 306 -2.36 12.76 8.78
C SER A 306 -3.06 12.33 7.49
N ILE A 307 -3.47 11.05 7.39
CA ILE A 307 -4.28 10.56 6.26
C ILE A 307 -5.71 10.26 6.72
N ASN A 308 -6.69 10.93 6.13
CA ASN A 308 -8.10 10.80 6.50
C ASN A 308 -8.92 10.34 5.30
N THR A 309 -9.33 9.08 5.31
CA THR A 309 -10.11 8.47 4.23
C THR A 309 -11.60 8.49 4.56
N VAL A 310 -12.40 9.15 3.73
CA VAL A 310 -13.85 9.24 3.86
C VAL A 310 -14.50 8.33 2.83
N VAL A 311 -15.34 7.40 3.29
CA VAL A 311 -16.17 6.53 2.43
C VAL A 311 -17.52 7.20 2.24
N GLY A 312 -17.85 7.57 1.01
CA GLY A 312 -19.06 8.30 0.64
C GLY A 312 -20.33 7.46 0.62
N GLU A 313 -21.39 8.06 0.08
CA GLU A 313 -22.71 7.42 -0.09
C GLU A 313 -22.69 6.45 -1.29
N PRO A 314 -23.25 5.24 -1.16
CA PRO A 314 -23.32 4.30 -2.27
C PRO A 314 -24.31 4.78 -3.34
N ILE A 315 -23.87 4.78 -4.59
CA ILE A 315 -24.70 4.98 -5.77
C ILE A 315 -25.18 3.60 -6.21
N THR A 316 -26.49 3.38 -6.02
CA THR A 316 -27.12 2.12 -6.43
C THR A 316 -27.14 2.03 -7.94
N VAL A 317 -26.70 0.89 -8.48
CA VAL A 317 -26.71 0.63 -9.93
C VAL A 317 -27.54 -0.61 -10.27
N PRO A 318 -28.23 -0.63 -11.42
CA PRO A 318 -28.85 -1.84 -11.94
C PRO A 318 -27.79 -2.81 -12.45
N LYS A 319 -28.17 -4.10 -12.58
CA LYS A 319 -27.36 -5.08 -13.28
C LYS A 319 -27.73 -5.07 -14.78
N ILE A 320 -26.80 -4.67 -15.63
CA ILE A 320 -26.96 -4.59 -17.09
C ILE A 320 -25.79 -5.32 -17.73
N GLU A 321 -26.03 -6.42 -18.43
CA GLU A 321 -24.96 -7.27 -18.98
C GLU A 321 -24.10 -6.54 -20.03
N ASN A 322 -24.76 -5.76 -20.90
CA ASN A 322 -24.13 -4.99 -21.97
C ASN A 322 -24.59 -3.52 -21.89
N PRO A 323 -24.06 -2.74 -20.92
CA PRO A 323 -24.48 -1.36 -20.76
C PRO A 323 -24.03 -0.50 -21.95
N THR A 324 -24.88 0.42 -22.39
CA THR A 324 -24.55 1.37 -23.46
C THR A 324 -23.56 2.42 -22.98
N GLN A 325 -22.94 3.16 -23.91
CA GLN A 325 -21.99 4.20 -23.52
C GLN A 325 -22.70 5.34 -22.77
N GLU A 326 -23.94 5.65 -23.13
CA GLU A 326 -24.78 6.65 -22.49
C GLU A 326 -25.09 6.27 -21.03
N GLU A 327 -25.41 5.00 -20.77
CA GLU A 327 -25.62 4.51 -19.40
C GLU A 327 -24.34 4.59 -18.57
N ILE A 328 -23.21 4.20 -19.16
CA ILE A 328 -21.90 4.30 -18.50
C ILE A 328 -21.57 5.76 -18.17
N ASP A 329 -21.85 6.68 -19.09
CA ASP A 329 -21.57 8.11 -18.94
C ASP A 329 -22.45 8.73 -17.86
N GLN A 330 -23.74 8.41 -17.86
CA GLN A 330 -24.68 8.86 -16.83
C GLN A 330 -24.23 8.45 -15.43
N TYR A 331 -23.88 7.18 -15.21
CA TYR A 331 -23.42 6.72 -13.90
C TYR A 331 -22.03 7.24 -13.53
N HIS A 332 -21.16 7.48 -14.52
CA HIS A 332 -19.87 8.10 -14.30
C HIS A 332 -20.02 9.57 -13.87
N ASP A 333 -20.91 10.33 -14.49
CA ASP A 333 -21.21 11.71 -14.09
C ASP A 333 -21.79 11.78 -12.67
N LEU A 334 -22.72 10.87 -12.33
CA LEU A 334 -23.23 10.72 -10.97
C LEU A 334 -22.11 10.42 -9.97
N TYR A 335 -21.19 9.53 -10.33
CA TYR A 335 -20.03 9.19 -9.51
C TYR A 335 -19.10 10.39 -9.30
N VAL A 336 -18.75 11.11 -10.36
CA VAL A 336 -17.89 12.31 -10.30
C VAL A 336 -18.53 13.38 -9.44
N HIS A 337 -19.82 13.66 -9.64
CA HIS A 337 -20.56 14.64 -8.83
C HIS A 337 -20.59 14.25 -7.35
N SER A 338 -20.82 12.97 -7.04
CA SER A 338 -20.81 12.47 -5.67
C SER A 338 -19.42 12.56 -5.02
N LEU A 339 -18.34 12.30 -5.77
CA LEU A 339 -16.97 12.46 -5.29
C LEU A 339 -16.64 13.94 -4.98
N ILE A 340 -17.00 14.86 -5.87
CA ILE A 340 -16.80 16.31 -5.65
C ILE A 340 -17.59 16.76 -4.43
N LYS A 341 -18.86 16.39 -4.31
CA LYS A 341 -19.69 16.70 -3.14
C LYS A 341 -19.09 16.16 -1.85
N LEU A 342 -18.53 14.94 -1.88
CA LEU A 342 -17.83 14.34 -0.74
C LEU A 342 -16.59 15.15 -0.36
N PHE A 343 -15.78 15.54 -1.34
CA PHE A 343 -14.60 16.39 -1.12
C PHE A 343 -14.98 17.73 -0.48
N GLU A 344 -15.90 18.46 -1.11
CA GLU A 344 -16.38 19.78 -0.67
C GLU A 344 -16.90 19.76 0.77
N LYS A 345 -17.64 18.71 1.13
CA LYS A 345 -18.20 18.55 2.48
C LYS A 345 -17.12 18.37 3.56
N TYR A 346 -15.98 17.78 3.24
CA TYR A 346 -14.98 17.36 4.23
C TYR A 346 -13.65 18.12 4.16
N LYS A 347 -13.39 18.91 3.11
CA LYS A 347 -12.10 19.57 2.87
C LYS A 347 -11.65 20.45 4.05
N THR A 348 -12.53 21.30 4.58
CA THR A 348 -12.21 22.20 5.70
C THR A 348 -11.93 21.46 7.00
N LYS A 349 -12.66 20.36 7.24
CA LYS A 349 -12.45 19.50 8.41
C LYS A 349 -11.05 18.89 8.44
N PHE A 350 -10.41 18.72 7.29
CA PHE A 350 -9.09 18.12 7.16
C PHE A 350 -8.02 19.14 6.73
N GLY A 351 -8.23 20.42 7.03
CA GLY A 351 -7.20 21.46 6.96
C GLY A 351 -7.04 22.13 5.59
N LEU A 352 -7.90 21.82 4.62
CA LEU A 352 -7.97 22.57 3.36
C LEU A 352 -8.82 23.85 3.54
N ARG A 353 -8.62 24.82 2.65
CA ARG A 353 -9.35 26.08 2.63
C ARG A 353 -10.65 25.92 1.85
N ASP A 354 -11.62 26.81 2.10
CA ASP A 354 -12.88 26.86 1.36
C ASP A 354 -12.68 27.09 -0.15
N MET A 355 -11.60 27.75 -0.54
CA MET A 355 -11.26 28.01 -1.94
C MET A 355 -10.57 26.83 -2.64
N ASP A 356 -10.06 25.85 -1.90
CA ASP A 356 -9.40 24.69 -2.50
C ASP A 356 -10.47 23.80 -3.17
N THR A 357 -10.22 23.36 -4.39
CA THR A 357 -11.17 22.57 -5.19
C THR A 357 -10.55 21.23 -5.59
N LEU A 358 -11.42 20.26 -5.89
CA LEU A 358 -11.01 18.99 -6.49
C LEU A 358 -11.00 19.12 -8.01
N GLU A 359 -9.82 19.04 -8.62
CA GLU A 359 -9.67 19.03 -10.07
C GLU A 359 -9.83 17.61 -10.61
N VAL A 360 -10.71 17.43 -11.58
CA VAL A 360 -10.99 16.14 -12.22
C VAL A 360 -10.45 16.15 -13.66
N CYS A 361 -9.33 15.46 -13.87
CA CYS A 361 -8.61 15.38 -15.14
C CYS A 361 -8.92 14.12 -15.95
#